data_AF-A0A1T0AMI5-F1
#
_entry.id   AF-A0A1T0AMI5-F1
#
_cell.length_a   1.000
_cell.length_b   1.000
_cell.length_c   1.000
_cell.angle_alpha   90.00
_cell.angle_beta   90.00
_cell.angle_gamma   90.00
#
_symmetry.space_group_name_H-M   'P 1'
#
loop_
_entity.id
_entity.type
_entity.pdbx_description
1 polymer ?
#
loop_
_entity_poly.entity_id
_entity_poly.type
_entity_poly.pdbx_seq_one_letter_code
_entity_poly.pdbx_strand_id
1 'polypeptide(L)'
;DVLNAGWNLQENNTAKDFVKPYDTINFLNTSTVSVNITSDGNLSNVTWSIATTPLTVSDGSNNVTEEGKNPNSAPSGKVNEPANPNAFATAGDVAKAINSVGWWTNATNPDGTSNNTLINPGDIVNFTAGKNLKITQVNTTDANGVDTVNYTYSTVDNPTFTNVTIGNASNPIVIGEVTNPDGSKSNVISNLTSRLPKTVTENSTGTTTNPDGTTGEGTTIFTTNVTRPVLKAGEENNAATLGDVLNAGWNLQENNKAKDFVKPYDTINFLNSSTVSVNITSDGNLSNVTWNVISGDVNTNTDPNKAA
;
A
#
# COMPACT_ATOMS: atom_id res chain seq x y z
N ASP A 1 69.96 71.55 6.98
CA ASP A 1 69.99 70.70 8.18
C ASP A 1 69.20 69.43 7.88
N VAL A 2 69.90 68.32 7.64
CA VAL A 2 69.29 67.04 7.24
C VAL A 2 68.76 66.26 8.46
N LEU A 3 69.06 66.73 9.68
CA LEU A 3 68.64 66.09 10.94
C LEU A 3 67.18 66.38 11.32
N ASN A 4 66.54 67.33 10.65
CA ASN A 4 65.12 67.69 10.81
C ASN A 4 64.24 67.30 9.60
N ALA A 5 64.79 66.60 8.61
CA ALA A 5 64.02 66.05 7.50
C ALA A 5 63.28 64.77 7.95
N GLY A 6 62.13 64.44 7.37
CA GLY A 6 61.36 63.26 7.75
C GLY A 6 59.94 63.30 7.22
N TRP A 7 59.13 62.32 7.61
CA TRP A 7 57.72 62.26 7.23
C TRP A 7 56.85 61.70 8.36
N ASN A 8 55.58 62.09 8.39
CA ASN A 8 54.63 61.63 9.39
C ASN A 8 54.06 60.26 8.99
N LEU A 9 54.22 59.26 9.85
CA LEU A 9 53.50 57.99 9.72
C LEU A 9 52.11 58.17 10.31
N GLN A 10 51.09 57.92 9.50
CA GLN A 10 49.69 58.00 9.92
C GLN A 10 48.97 56.68 9.73
N GLU A 11 48.11 56.33 10.68
CA GLU A 11 47.14 55.25 10.58
C GLU A 11 45.74 55.88 10.63
N ASN A 12 44.90 55.61 9.64
CA ASN A 12 43.55 56.16 9.53
C ASN A 12 43.51 57.69 9.77
N ASN A 13 44.39 58.42 9.08
CA ASN A 13 44.56 59.89 9.16
C ASN A 13 44.98 60.43 10.55
N THR A 14 45.44 59.56 11.46
CA THR A 14 45.96 59.95 12.78
C THR A 14 47.47 59.77 12.82
N ALA A 15 48.20 60.81 13.20
CA ALA A 15 49.66 60.73 13.36
C ALA A 15 50.03 59.73 14.47
N LYS A 16 50.87 58.76 14.12
CA LYS A 16 51.40 57.73 15.02
C LYS A 16 52.88 57.95 15.33
N ASP A 17 53.63 58.45 14.36
CA ASP A 17 55.07 58.69 14.51
C ASP A 17 55.59 59.75 13.52
N PHE A 18 56.75 60.32 13.79
CA PHE A 18 57.53 61.15 12.86
C PHE A 18 58.85 60.46 12.52
N VAL A 19 58.91 59.86 11.33
CA VAL A 19 60.02 59.03 10.87
C VAL A 19 61.14 59.93 10.34
N LYS A 20 62.32 59.82 10.95
CA LYS A 20 63.54 60.56 10.63
C LYS A 20 64.49 59.75 9.74
N PRO A 21 65.54 60.35 9.15
CA PRO A 21 66.52 59.62 8.39
C PRO A 21 67.23 58.61 9.30
N TYR A 22 67.45 57.40 8.79
CA TYR A 22 68.00 56.24 9.50
C TYR A 22 67.06 55.53 10.48
N ASP A 23 65.82 55.99 10.67
CA ASP A 23 64.81 55.20 11.40
C ASP A 23 64.46 53.92 10.64
N THR A 24 64.13 52.87 11.39
CA THR A 24 63.73 51.58 10.82
C THR A 24 62.22 51.41 10.93
N ILE A 25 61.58 51.09 9.81
CA ILE A 25 60.17 50.69 9.78
C ILE A 25 60.12 49.19 9.59
N ASN A 26 59.51 48.50 10.54
CA ASN A 26 59.34 47.06 10.49
C ASN A 26 57.86 46.72 10.30
N PHE A 27 57.53 46.13 9.14
CA PHE A 27 56.20 45.59 8.89
C PHE A 27 56.17 44.13 9.32
N LEU A 28 55.26 43.79 10.24
CA LEU A 28 55.17 42.46 10.83
C LEU A 28 54.10 41.62 10.15
N ASN A 29 54.41 40.35 9.92
CA ASN A 29 53.42 39.35 9.53
C ASN A 29 52.48 39.02 10.71
N THR A 30 51.23 38.70 10.40
CA THR A 30 50.28 38.08 11.33
C THR A 30 49.98 36.64 10.90
N SER A 31 49.11 35.94 11.62
CA SER A 31 48.65 34.60 11.23
C SER A 31 47.77 34.61 9.96
N THR A 32 47.22 35.76 9.57
CA THR A 32 46.26 35.88 8.46
C THR A 32 46.72 36.82 7.34
N VAL A 33 47.68 37.69 7.62
CA VAL A 33 48.20 38.66 6.65
C VAL A 33 49.72 38.58 6.62
N SER A 34 50.29 38.39 5.44
CA SER A 34 51.73 38.47 5.21
C SER A 34 52.08 39.73 4.44
N VAL A 35 53.22 40.31 4.77
CA VAL A 35 53.83 41.44 4.06
C VAL A 35 55.09 40.94 3.36
N ASN A 36 55.26 41.33 2.09
CA ASN A 36 56.45 41.06 1.31
C ASN A 36 56.97 42.37 0.74
N ILE A 37 58.27 42.61 0.89
CA ILE A 37 58.95 43.84 0.46
C ILE A 37 60.03 43.46 -0.54
N THR A 38 59.96 44.05 -1.74
CA THR A 38 60.98 43.90 -2.79
C THR A 38 61.56 45.26 -3.12
N SER A 39 62.88 45.36 -3.28
CA SER A 39 63.55 46.61 -3.64
C SER A 39 64.63 46.38 -4.69
N ASP A 40 64.77 47.32 -5.62
CA ASP A 40 65.85 47.37 -6.61
C ASP A 40 66.85 48.52 -6.36
N GLY A 41 66.75 49.18 -5.20
CA GLY A 41 67.57 50.33 -4.81
C GLY A 41 66.99 51.70 -5.19
N ASN A 42 66.02 51.76 -6.13
CA ASN A 42 65.33 53.01 -6.50
C ASN A 42 63.84 52.99 -6.13
N LEU A 43 63.19 51.83 -6.18
CA LEU A 43 61.81 51.61 -5.79
C LEU A 43 61.71 50.47 -4.79
N SER A 44 60.90 50.67 -3.76
CA SER A 44 60.54 49.62 -2.79
C SER A 44 59.04 49.36 -2.88
N ASN A 45 58.67 48.15 -3.29
CA ASN A 45 57.27 47.71 -3.33
C ASN A 45 56.94 46.97 -2.04
N VAL A 46 55.81 47.33 -1.43
CA VAL A 46 55.25 46.63 -0.26
C VAL A 46 53.93 45.99 -0.69
N THR A 47 53.90 44.66 -0.70
CA THR A 47 52.70 43.87 -1.02
C THR A 47 52.17 43.18 0.22
N TRP A 48 50.85 43.24 0.41
CA TRP A 48 50.16 42.55 1.49
C TRP A 48 49.32 41.42 0.90
N SER A 49 49.44 40.23 1.47
CA SER A 49 48.68 39.05 1.06
C SER A 49 47.84 38.55 2.22
N ILE A 50 46.61 38.14 1.93
CA ILE A 50 45.72 37.52 2.91
C ILE A 50 45.81 36.01 2.72
N ALA A 51 46.08 35.29 3.80
CA ALA A 51 46.01 33.84 3.82
C ALA A 51 44.54 33.41 3.72
N THR A 52 44.21 32.68 2.65
CA THR A 52 42.89 32.06 2.48
C THR A 52 42.98 30.55 2.62
N THR A 53 41.89 29.92 3.03
CA THR A 53 41.77 28.46 3.11
C THR A 53 40.53 28.02 2.34
N PRO A 54 40.66 27.04 1.43
CA PRO A 54 39.51 26.52 0.71
C PRO A 54 38.56 25.79 1.66
N LEU A 55 37.26 25.88 1.38
CA LEU A 55 36.24 25.05 2.02
C LEU A 55 36.04 23.79 1.19
N THR A 56 36.19 22.62 1.81
CA THR A 56 36.03 21.33 1.13
C THR A 56 34.86 20.55 1.70
N VAL A 57 34.05 19.93 0.84
CA VAL A 57 32.97 19.03 1.26
C VAL A 57 33.51 17.61 1.43
N SER A 58 33.12 16.96 2.52
CA SER A 58 33.42 15.57 2.80
C SER A 58 32.68 14.66 1.85
N ASP A 59 33.41 13.71 1.26
CA ASP A 59 32.84 12.55 0.55
C ASP A 59 32.60 11.34 1.48
N GLY A 60 32.93 11.45 2.78
CA GLY A 60 32.86 10.37 3.77
C GLY A 60 33.96 9.30 3.66
N SER A 61 34.91 9.43 2.72
CA SER A 61 36.09 8.57 2.65
C SER A 61 37.14 9.02 3.67
N ASN A 62 37.51 8.17 4.63
CA ASN A 62 38.59 8.49 5.59
C ASN A 62 40.00 8.54 4.94
N ASN A 63 40.12 8.77 3.63
CA ASN A 63 41.38 8.71 2.91
C ASN A 63 42.07 10.08 2.83
N VAL A 64 43.25 10.16 3.44
CA VAL A 64 44.19 11.27 3.32
C VAL A 64 45.19 10.92 2.23
N THR A 65 45.08 11.51 1.04
CA THR A 65 46.08 11.29 -0.03
C THR A 65 46.56 12.56 -0.75
N GLU A 66 46.07 13.74 -0.40
CA GLU A 66 46.46 15.00 -1.05
C GLU A 66 47.07 15.97 -0.02
N GLU A 67 48.30 16.43 -0.28
CA GLU A 67 49.03 17.39 0.55
C GLU A 67 48.30 18.74 0.57
N GLY A 68 47.94 19.24 1.77
CA GLY A 68 47.23 20.51 1.95
C GLY A 68 45.71 20.41 2.16
N LYS A 69 45.11 19.22 2.19
CA LYS A 69 43.71 19.02 2.63
C LYS A 69 43.64 18.50 4.06
N ASN A 70 42.71 19.03 4.87
CA ASN A 70 42.44 18.49 6.21
C ASN A 70 41.86 17.05 6.06
N PRO A 71 42.08 16.12 7.01
CA PRO A 71 41.51 14.79 6.94
C PRO A 71 39.99 14.88 6.82
N ASN A 72 39.40 13.95 6.07
CA ASN A 72 37.95 13.84 5.98
C ASN A 72 37.41 13.41 7.34
N SER A 73 36.96 14.38 8.13
CA SER A 73 36.55 14.18 9.53
C SER A 73 35.05 14.29 9.72
N ALA A 74 34.34 14.87 8.74
CA ALA A 74 32.89 15.00 8.74
C ALA A 74 32.21 13.87 7.94
N PRO A 75 30.96 13.50 8.26
CA PRO A 75 30.13 12.66 7.40
C PRO A 75 29.97 13.24 5.97
N SER A 76 29.80 12.35 4.99
CA SER A 76 29.58 12.71 3.58
C SER A 76 28.43 13.72 3.42
N GLY A 77 28.62 14.75 2.59
CA GLY A 77 27.64 15.82 2.34
C GLY A 77 27.77 17.04 3.27
N LYS A 78 28.75 17.06 4.20
CA LYS A 78 29.06 18.20 5.07
C LYS A 78 30.37 18.88 4.68
N VAL A 79 30.55 20.15 5.07
CA VAL A 79 31.85 20.84 4.97
C VAL A 79 32.81 20.26 6.01
N ASN A 80 34.04 19.94 5.61
CA ASN A 80 35.13 19.58 6.53
C ASN A 80 35.56 20.81 7.33
N GLU A 81 35.96 20.60 8.59
CA GLU A 81 36.62 21.67 9.34
C GLU A 81 37.90 22.09 8.60
N PRO A 82 38.13 23.38 8.33
CA PRO A 82 39.35 23.85 7.68
C PRO A 82 40.59 23.57 8.54
N ALA A 83 41.74 23.36 7.92
CA ALA A 83 43.00 23.13 8.65
C ALA A 83 43.38 24.31 9.58
N ASN A 84 42.98 25.53 9.21
CA ASN A 84 43.01 26.69 10.08
C ASN A 84 41.58 27.26 10.22
N PRO A 85 40.87 27.01 11.34
CA PRO A 85 39.51 27.49 11.55
C PRO A 85 39.35 29.01 11.55
N ASN A 86 40.44 29.77 11.71
CA ASN A 86 40.43 31.23 11.75
C ASN A 86 40.84 31.88 10.41
N ALA A 87 41.10 31.09 9.36
CA ALA A 87 41.48 31.62 8.04
C ALA A 87 40.28 32.17 7.26
N PHE A 88 40.56 33.06 6.30
CA PHE A 88 39.52 33.59 5.42
C PHE A 88 39.18 32.60 4.30
N ALA A 89 37.91 32.55 3.90
CA ALA A 89 37.47 31.89 2.67
C ALA A 89 37.11 32.94 1.63
N THR A 90 37.34 32.67 0.35
CA THR A 90 36.87 33.57 -0.73
C THR A 90 35.38 33.37 -0.98
N ALA A 91 34.73 34.35 -1.62
CA ALA A 91 33.33 34.20 -2.05
C ALA A 91 33.14 32.98 -2.98
N GLY A 92 34.15 32.66 -3.79
CA GLY A 92 34.17 31.46 -4.63
C GLY A 92 34.22 30.16 -3.82
N ASP A 93 34.99 30.13 -2.73
CA ASP A 93 35.06 28.96 -1.84
C ASP A 93 33.72 28.71 -1.14
N VAL A 94 33.09 29.79 -0.64
CA VAL A 94 31.77 29.72 0.01
C VAL A 94 30.71 29.23 -0.96
N ALA A 95 30.63 29.81 -2.17
CA ALA A 95 29.66 29.40 -3.18
C ALA A 95 29.83 27.93 -3.59
N LYS A 96 31.08 27.49 -3.82
CA LYS A 96 31.38 26.09 -4.15
C LYS A 96 30.97 25.15 -3.01
N ALA A 97 31.29 25.48 -1.77
CA ALA A 97 30.95 24.67 -0.62
C ALA A 97 29.42 24.55 -0.46
N ILE A 98 28.69 25.68 -0.48
CA ILE A 98 27.22 25.68 -0.38
C ILE A 98 26.58 24.84 -1.48
N ASN A 99 27.00 25.01 -2.74
CA ASN A 99 26.42 24.26 -3.85
C ASN A 99 26.80 22.77 -3.87
N SER A 100 27.75 22.34 -3.03
CA SER A 100 28.23 20.96 -2.96
C SER A 100 27.82 20.21 -1.68
N VAL A 101 27.39 20.93 -0.63
CA VAL A 101 26.80 20.30 0.56
C VAL A 101 25.38 19.89 0.30
N GLY A 102 24.84 19.01 1.14
CA GLY A 102 23.46 18.57 1.00
C GLY A 102 23.01 17.70 2.16
N TRP A 103 21.84 17.10 2.00
CA TRP A 103 21.31 16.09 2.89
C TRP A 103 21.04 14.80 2.12
N TRP A 104 21.24 13.66 2.78
CA TRP A 104 21.04 12.36 2.15
C TRP A 104 19.58 11.92 2.27
N THR A 105 19.02 11.46 1.14
CA THR A 105 17.81 10.63 1.15
C THR A 105 18.17 9.19 1.47
N ASN A 106 17.26 8.49 2.15
CA ASN A 106 17.35 7.05 2.37
C ASN A 106 15.99 6.44 2.03
N ALA A 107 15.84 5.97 0.80
CA ALA A 107 14.60 5.38 0.32
C ALA A 107 14.85 3.92 -0.07
N THR A 108 14.07 3.01 0.52
CA THR A 108 14.09 1.58 0.16
C THR A 108 12.89 1.29 -0.73
N ASN A 109 13.17 0.79 -1.93
CA ASN A 109 12.18 0.34 -2.89
C ASN A 109 11.48 -0.93 -2.40
N PRO A 110 10.27 -1.24 -2.92
CA PRO A 110 9.56 -2.48 -2.58
C PRO A 110 10.33 -3.78 -2.88
N ASP A 111 11.30 -3.74 -3.81
CA ASP A 111 12.18 -4.87 -4.12
C ASP A 111 13.35 -5.02 -3.13
N GLY A 112 13.44 -4.16 -2.10
CA GLY A 112 14.48 -4.15 -1.09
C GLY A 112 15.74 -3.38 -1.49
N THR A 113 15.81 -2.80 -2.69
CA THR A 113 16.94 -1.96 -3.09
C THR A 113 16.85 -0.59 -2.42
N SER A 114 17.99 -0.05 -1.96
CA SER A 114 18.05 1.32 -1.44
C SER A 114 18.68 2.24 -2.46
N ASN A 115 18.06 3.39 -2.71
CA ASN A 115 18.63 4.44 -3.53
C ASN A 115 18.87 5.68 -2.67
N ASN A 116 20.14 5.89 -2.31
CA ASN A 116 20.55 7.03 -1.50
C ASN A 116 21.13 8.09 -2.42
N THR A 117 20.52 9.27 -2.40
CA THR A 117 20.97 10.42 -3.21
C THR A 117 21.25 11.59 -2.28
N LEU A 118 22.41 12.22 -2.45
CA LEU A 118 22.72 13.50 -1.81
C LEU A 118 21.93 14.58 -2.55
N ILE A 119 21.11 15.33 -1.81
CA ILE A 119 20.30 16.43 -2.34
C ILE A 119 21.03 17.73 -2.03
N ASN A 120 21.53 18.39 -3.08
CA ASN A 120 22.24 19.66 -3.02
C ASN A 120 21.28 20.86 -3.13
N PRO A 121 21.68 22.08 -2.70
CA PRO A 121 20.89 23.28 -2.95
C PRO A 121 20.57 23.48 -4.43
N GLY A 122 19.29 23.69 -4.72
CA GLY A 122 18.78 23.82 -6.09
C GLY A 122 18.23 22.54 -6.68
N ASP A 123 18.51 21.38 -6.07
CA ASP A 123 17.89 20.12 -6.48
C ASP A 123 16.39 20.09 -6.14
N ILE A 124 15.64 19.32 -6.92
CA ILE A 124 14.19 19.15 -6.76
C ILE A 124 13.89 17.74 -6.26
N VAL A 125 13.17 17.65 -5.15
CA VAL A 125 12.65 16.38 -4.61
C VAL A 125 11.15 16.32 -4.85
N ASN A 126 10.70 15.32 -5.62
CA ASN A 126 9.30 15.13 -5.97
C ASN A 126 8.65 14.05 -5.09
N PHE A 127 7.64 14.42 -4.32
CA PHE A 127 6.77 13.47 -3.62
C PHE A 127 5.61 13.09 -4.52
N THR A 128 5.68 11.91 -5.13
CA THR A 128 4.64 11.42 -6.05
C THR A 128 3.69 10.47 -5.34
N ALA A 129 2.38 10.64 -5.56
CA ALA A 129 1.37 9.74 -5.04
C ALA A 129 1.12 8.61 -6.06
N GLY A 130 1.28 7.36 -5.63
CA GLY A 130 0.90 6.19 -6.43
C GLY A 130 -0.62 6.04 -6.58
N LYS A 131 -1.05 4.99 -7.31
CA LYS A 131 -2.48 4.68 -7.46
C LYS A 131 -3.16 4.54 -6.09
N ASN A 132 -4.37 5.09 -5.98
CA ASN A 132 -5.20 5.13 -4.77
C ASN A 132 -4.64 5.94 -3.58
N LEU A 133 -3.43 6.51 -3.68
CA LEU A 133 -2.86 7.39 -2.67
C LEU A 133 -3.10 8.86 -3.03
N LYS A 134 -3.24 9.67 -2.00
CA LYS A 134 -3.33 11.12 -2.09
C LYS A 134 -2.31 11.72 -1.14
N ILE A 135 -1.56 12.70 -1.63
CA ILE A 135 -0.61 13.48 -0.83
C ILE A 135 -1.09 14.93 -0.87
N THR A 136 -1.22 15.56 0.29
CA THR A 136 -1.53 16.98 0.41
C THR A 136 -0.38 17.67 1.12
N GLN A 137 0.12 18.75 0.52
CA GLN A 137 1.16 19.60 1.11
C GLN A 137 0.53 20.86 1.68
N VAL A 138 0.91 21.21 2.91
CA VAL A 138 0.58 22.50 3.54
C VAL A 138 1.86 23.13 4.06
N ASN A 139 2.13 24.35 3.62
CA ASN A 139 3.27 25.13 4.09
C ASN A 139 2.76 26.18 5.10
N THR A 140 3.44 26.28 6.22
CA THR A 140 3.15 27.28 7.25
C THR A 140 4.44 27.97 7.65
N THR A 141 4.44 29.29 7.71
CA THR A 141 5.56 30.08 8.23
C THR A 141 5.21 30.55 9.64
N ASP A 142 6.09 30.32 10.60
CA ASP A 142 5.89 30.81 11.97
C ASP A 142 6.18 32.32 12.09
N ALA A 143 5.95 32.89 13.28
CA ALA A 143 6.21 34.31 13.54
C ALA A 143 7.69 34.71 13.44
N ASN A 144 8.62 33.74 13.45
CA ASN A 144 10.06 33.96 13.30
C ASN A 144 10.55 33.78 11.86
N GLY A 145 9.64 33.51 10.91
CA GLY A 145 9.99 33.28 9.51
C GLY A 145 10.47 31.86 9.21
N VAL A 146 10.26 30.89 10.11
CA VAL A 146 10.60 29.49 9.88
C VAL A 146 9.48 28.79 9.12
N ASP A 147 9.81 28.31 7.93
CA ASP A 147 8.88 27.51 7.12
C ASP A 147 8.83 26.07 7.61
N THR A 148 7.62 25.57 7.82
CA THR A 148 7.32 24.16 8.06
C THR A 148 6.49 23.63 6.90
N VAL A 149 6.98 22.56 6.27
CA VAL A 149 6.30 21.86 5.18
C VAL A 149 5.69 20.57 5.73
N ASN A 150 4.36 20.50 5.76
CA ASN A 150 3.62 19.32 6.22
C ASN A 150 3.07 18.52 5.04
N TYR A 151 3.31 17.21 5.03
CA TYR A 151 2.72 16.29 4.07
C TYR A 151 1.74 15.35 4.77
N THR A 152 0.49 15.33 4.30
CA THR A 152 -0.54 14.39 4.76
C THR A 152 -0.77 13.33 3.70
N TYR A 153 -0.62 12.06 4.10
CA TYR A 153 -0.89 10.90 3.25
C TYR A 153 -2.27 10.33 3.59
N SER A 154 -3.09 10.13 2.57
CA SER A 154 -4.39 9.48 2.69
C SER A 154 -4.67 8.59 1.48
N THR A 155 -5.79 7.87 1.51
CA THR A 155 -6.37 7.32 0.29
C THR A 155 -7.12 8.39 -0.48
N VAL A 156 -7.36 8.16 -1.76
CA VAL A 156 -8.39 8.86 -2.52
C VAL A 156 -9.79 8.50 -2.01
N ASP A 157 -10.80 9.32 -2.30
CA ASP A 157 -12.17 9.12 -1.78
C ASP A 157 -12.83 7.83 -2.31
N ASN A 158 -12.52 7.45 -3.56
CA ASN A 158 -13.05 6.27 -4.23
C ASN A 158 -11.90 5.42 -4.79
N PRO A 159 -11.17 4.66 -3.95
CA PRO A 159 -10.07 3.84 -4.42
C PRO A 159 -10.60 2.68 -5.26
N THR A 160 -9.88 2.32 -6.33
CA THR A 160 -10.22 1.17 -7.17
C THR A 160 -9.15 0.10 -7.08
N PHE A 161 -9.57 -1.11 -6.73
CA PHE A 161 -8.71 -2.28 -6.62
C PHE A 161 -9.14 -3.30 -7.66
N THR A 162 -8.18 -3.91 -8.35
CA THR A 162 -8.46 -5.01 -9.27
C THR A 162 -8.87 -6.27 -8.48
N ASN A 163 -8.15 -6.53 -7.38
CA ASN A 163 -8.44 -7.64 -6.46
C ASN A 163 -8.14 -7.22 -5.03
N VAL A 164 -8.95 -7.70 -4.09
CA VAL A 164 -8.70 -7.62 -2.65
C VAL A 164 -8.75 -9.03 -2.08
N THR A 165 -7.69 -9.45 -1.39
CA THR A 165 -7.62 -10.73 -0.68
C THR A 165 -7.75 -10.50 0.83
N ILE A 166 -8.71 -11.15 1.47
CA ILE A 166 -9.03 -10.96 2.89
C ILE A 166 -8.99 -12.31 3.60
N GLY A 167 -8.31 -12.39 4.74
CA GLY A 167 -8.27 -13.59 5.59
C GLY A 167 -6.99 -14.42 5.45
N ASN A 168 -7.12 -15.75 5.63
CA ASN A 168 -6.00 -16.69 5.70
C ASN A 168 -5.30 -16.87 4.33
N ALA A 169 -3.97 -16.83 4.31
CA ALA A 169 -3.15 -16.99 3.10
C ALA A 169 -3.41 -18.30 2.31
N SER A 170 -3.81 -19.39 2.98
CA SER A 170 -4.06 -20.67 2.30
C SER A 170 -5.39 -20.70 1.53
N ASN A 171 -6.37 -19.86 1.89
CA ASN A 171 -7.66 -19.77 1.19
C ASN A 171 -8.33 -18.42 1.48
N PRO A 172 -7.82 -17.30 0.93
CA PRO A 172 -8.36 -15.98 1.21
C PRO A 172 -9.69 -15.77 0.49
N ILE A 173 -10.57 -14.96 1.07
CA ILE A 173 -11.72 -14.40 0.35
C ILE A 173 -11.17 -13.49 -0.74
N VAL A 174 -11.63 -13.67 -1.98
CA VAL A 174 -11.27 -12.81 -3.11
C VAL A 174 -12.48 -12.00 -3.53
N ILE A 175 -12.30 -10.68 -3.59
CA ILE A 175 -13.27 -9.75 -4.16
C ILE A 175 -12.65 -9.15 -5.41
N GLY A 176 -13.26 -9.39 -6.57
CA GLY A 176 -12.78 -8.83 -7.82
C GLY A 176 -13.13 -9.67 -9.05
N GLU A 177 -12.38 -9.43 -10.12
CA GLU A 177 -12.56 -10.10 -11.40
C GLU A 177 -11.88 -11.48 -11.38
N VAL A 178 -12.61 -12.51 -11.84
CA VAL A 178 -12.07 -13.84 -12.14
C VAL A 178 -12.29 -14.17 -13.61
N THR A 179 -11.38 -14.97 -14.17
CA THR A 179 -11.50 -15.50 -15.53
C THR A 179 -12.18 -16.86 -15.48
N ASN A 180 -13.29 -17.00 -16.18
CA ASN A 180 -14.04 -18.25 -16.32
C ASN A 180 -13.31 -19.20 -17.28
N PRO A 181 -13.64 -20.52 -17.28
CA PRO A 181 -13.01 -21.49 -18.18
C PRO A 181 -13.14 -21.18 -19.67
N ASP A 182 -14.19 -20.45 -20.07
CA ASP A 182 -14.43 -20.00 -21.45
C ASP A 182 -13.67 -18.69 -21.81
N GLY A 183 -12.86 -18.17 -20.90
CA GLY A 183 -12.11 -16.92 -21.06
C GLY A 183 -12.91 -15.65 -20.78
N SER A 184 -14.22 -15.76 -20.51
CA SER A 184 -15.03 -14.61 -20.08
C SER A 184 -14.63 -14.17 -18.67
N LYS A 185 -14.98 -12.93 -18.31
CA LYS A 185 -14.63 -12.34 -17.01
C LYS A 185 -15.87 -12.03 -16.19
N SER A 186 -15.82 -12.35 -14.90
CA SER A 186 -16.91 -12.13 -13.96
C SER A 186 -16.41 -11.47 -12.69
N ASN A 187 -17.20 -10.55 -12.13
CA ASN A 187 -16.97 -10.04 -10.78
C ASN A 187 -17.58 -11.01 -9.76
N VAL A 188 -16.78 -11.50 -8.82
CA VAL A 188 -17.22 -12.47 -7.81
C VAL A 188 -16.72 -12.10 -6.43
N ILE A 189 -17.41 -12.65 -5.44
CA ILE A 189 -16.89 -12.87 -4.09
C ILE A 189 -16.72 -14.38 -3.95
N SER A 190 -15.48 -14.87 -3.91
CA SER A 190 -15.18 -16.30 -3.90
C SER A 190 -14.57 -16.77 -2.57
N ASN A 191 -14.40 -18.08 -2.44
CA ASN A 191 -13.85 -18.76 -1.26
C ASN A 191 -14.65 -18.54 0.04
N LEU A 192 -15.94 -18.26 -0.09
CA LEU A 192 -16.87 -18.30 1.04
C LEU A 192 -17.12 -19.74 1.47
N THR A 193 -17.20 -19.97 2.77
CA THR A 193 -17.49 -21.29 3.34
C THR A 193 -18.99 -21.55 3.37
N SER A 194 -19.44 -22.58 2.64
CA SER A 194 -20.82 -23.08 2.72
C SER A 194 -21.10 -23.64 4.12
N ARG A 195 -22.32 -23.39 4.62
CA ARG A 195 -22.78 -23.76 5.96
C ARG A 195 -23.83 -24.87 5.95
N LEU A 196 -24.49 -25.09 4.82
CA LEU A 196 -25.42 -26.21 4.67
C LEU A 196 -24.68 -27.47 4.22
N PRO A 197 -25.10 -28.66 4.71
CA PRO A 197 -24.55 -29.92 4.22
C PRO A 197 -24.89 -30.10 2.73
N LYS A 198 -24.00 -30.78 2.00
CA LYS A 198 -24.33 -31.25 0.65
C LYS A 198 -25.44 -32.30 0.73
N THR A 199 -26.42 -32.18 -0.16
CA THR A 199 -27.63 -33.03 -0.19
C THR A 199 -27.68 -33.96 -1.41
N VAL A 200 -26.64 -33.86 -2.25
CA VAL A 200 -26.34 -34.80 -3.33
C VAL A 200 -24.88 -35.23 -3.16
N THR A 201 -24.65 -36.52 -3.17
CA THR A 201 -23.29 -37.07 -3.28
C THR A 201 -23.15 -37.76 -4.62
N GLU A 202 -22.26 -37.27 -5.46
CA GLU A 202 -21.83 -37.99 -6.66
C GLU A 202 -20.86 -39.07 -6.22
N ASN A 203 -21.22 -40.35 -6.40
CA ASN A 203 -20.30 -41.44 -6.11
C ASN A 203 -19.29 -41.56 -7.27
N SER A 204 -18.13 -40.90 -7.16
CA SER A 204 -17.12 -40.87 -8.23
C SER A 204 -16.36 -42.19 -8.46
N THR A 205 -16.78 -43.35 -7.93
CA THR A 205 -15.98 -44.59 -8.02
C THR A 205 -16.73 -45.92 -8.22
N GLY A 206 -18.01 -45.94 -8.60
CA GLY A 206 -18.74 -47.21 -8.76
C GLY A 206 -19.66 -47.25 -9.97
N THR A 207 -19.42 -48.20 -10.88
CA THR A 207 -20.44 -48.66 -11.84
C THR A 207 -21.59 -49.30 -11.06
N THR A 208 -22.80 -48.80 -11.21
CA THR A 208 -24.01 -49.44 -10.66
C THR A 208 -24.96 -49.82 -11.78
N THR A 209 -25.62 -50.97 -11.62
CA THR A 209 -26.77 -51.35 -12.43
C THR A 209 -28.00 -50.60 -11.95
N ASN A 210 -28.59 -49.78 -12.82
CA ASN A 210 -29.89 -49.17 -12.59
C ASN A 210 -30.99 -50.25 -12.52
N PRO A 211 -32.17 -49.96 -11.93
CA PRO A 211 -33.32 -50.86 -11.93
C PRO A 211 -33.81 -51.27 -13.33
N ASP A 212 -33.42 -50.55 -14.38
CA ASP A 212 -33.70 -50.85 -15.79
C ASP A 212 -32.64 -51.74 -16.47
N GLY A 213 -31.61 -52.16 -15.73
CA GLY A 213 -30.53 -53.02 -16.23
C GLY A 213 -29.40 -52.30 -16.95
N THR A 214 -29.41 -50.96 -17.05
CA THR A 214 -28.31 -50.20 -17.64
C THR A 214 -27.15 -50.02 -16.65
N THR A 215 -25.91 -50.11 -17.15
CA THR A 215 -24.68 -49.78 -16.40
C THR A 215 -24.16 -48.42 -16.87
N GLY A 216 -23.93 -47.51 -15.92
CA GLY A 216 -23.41 -46.16 -16.18
C GLY A 216 -22.57 -45.62 -15.02
N GLU A 217 -21.79 -44.57 -15.30
CA GLU A 217 -20.93 -43.87 -14.35
C GLU A 217 -21.74 -43.11 -13.29
N GLY A 218 -21.41 -43.33 -12.01
CA GLY A 218 -21.80 -42.48 -10.88
C GLY A 218 -23.28 -42.51 -10.50
N THR A 219 -23.66 -43.30 -9.50
CA THR A 219 -24.96 -43.11 -8.83
C THR A 219 -24.93 -41.77 -8.09
N THR A 220 -25.77 -40.82 -8.48
CA THR A 220 -26.12 -39.68 -7.63
C THR A 220 -26.95 -40.21 -6.47
N ILE A 221 -26.38 -40.25 -5.27
CA ILE A 221 -27.12 -40.59 -4.06
C ILE A 221 -27.80 -39.31 -3.59
N PHE A 222 -29.12 -39.29 -3.71
CA PHE A 222 -29.96 -38.24 -3.15
C PHE A 222 -30.23 -38.52 -1.68
N THR A 223 -29.99 -37.52 -0.84
CA THR A 223 -30.36 -37.59 0.57
C THR A 223 -31.88 -37.55 0.68
N THR A 224 -32.50 -38.52 1.35
CA THR A 224 -33.96 -38.55 1.54
C THR A 224 -34.45 -37.81 2.78
N ASN A 225 -33.52 -37.39 3.65
CA ASN A 225 -33.82 -36.61 4.85
C ASN A 225 -32.59 -35.86 5.36
N VAL A 226 -32.75 -34.58 5.68
CA VAL A 226 -31.72 -33.73 6.25
C VAL A 226 -32.22 -33.16 7.58
N THR A 227 -31.40 -33.30 8.63
CA THR A 227 -31.66 -32.61 9.90
C THR A 227 -31.36 -31.13 9.73
N ARG A 228 -32.26 -30.25 10.22
CA ARG A 228 -32.04 -28.80 10.17
C ARG A 228 -30.68 -28.47 10.82
N PRO A 229 -29.79 -27.75 10.12
CA PRO A 229 -28.52 -27.33 10.70
C PRO A 229 -28.73 -26.46 11.95
N VAL A 230 -27.87 -26.65 12.95
CA VAL A 230 -27.86 -25.84 14.16
C VAL A 230 -26.82 -24.75 13.96
N LEU A 231 -27.26 -23.49 13.98
CA LEU A 231 -26.39 -22.32 13.91
C LEU A 231 -25.96 -21.90 15.31
N LYS A 232 -24.70 -21.49 15.44
CA LYS A 232 -24.21 -20.78 16.63
C LYS A 232 -24.57 -19.30 16.53
N ALA A 233 -24.69 -18.63 17.68
CA ALA A 233 -24.95 -17.19 17.70
C ALA A 233 -23.92 -16.42 16.86
N GLY A 234 -24.40 -15.53 15.99
CA GLY A 234 -23.62 -14.75 15.04
C GLY A 234 -23.41 -15.42 13.68
N GLU A 235 -23.64 -16.74 13.54
CA GLU A 235 -23.50 -17.41 12.24
C GLU A 235 -24.63 -17.05 11.26
N GLU A 236 -25.76 -16.57 11.77
CA GLU A 236 -26.88 -16.00 10.99
C GLU A 236 -26.49 -14.75 10.19
N ASN A 237 -25.39 -14.08 10.52
CA ASN A 237 -24.90 -12.90 9.80
C ASN A 237 -23.92 -13.23 8.67
N ASN A 238 -23.59 -14.51 8.48
CA ASN A 238 -22.67 -14.94 7.42
C ASN A 238 -23.36 -14.86 6.04
N ALA A 239 -22.58 -14.54 5.01
CA ALA A 239 -23.04 -14.62 3.64
C ALA A 239 -23.34 -16.07 3.24
N ALA A 240 -24.50 -16.30 2.61
CA ALA A 240 -24.82 -17.58 2.00
C ALA A 240 -24.07 -17.75 0.66
N THR A 241 -23.59 -18.96 0.41
CA THR A 241 -23.01 -19.35 -0.87
C THR A 241 -24.10 -19.85 -1.82
N LEU A 242 -23.81 -19.92 -3.12
CA LEU A 242 -24.68 -20.61 -4.07
C LEU A 242 -24.90 -22.09 -3.68
N GLY A 243 -23.87 -22.71 -3.08
CA GLY A 243 -23.97 -24.06 -2.52
C GLY A 243 -25.04 -24.15 -1.43
N ASP A 244 -25.13 -23.17 -0.53
CA ASP A 244 -26.19 -23.13 0.49
C ASP A 244 -27.58 -23.01 -0.14
N VAL A 245 -27.75 -22.12 -1.12
CA VAL A 245 -29.04 -21.95 -1.81
C VAL A 245 -29.49 -23.23 -2.51
N LEU A 246 -28.59 -23.91 -3.23
CA LEU A 246 -28.91 -25.12 -4.00
C LEU A 246 -29.04 -26.39 -3.12
N ASN A 247 -28.62 -26.34 -1.86
CA ASN A 247 -28.75 -27.44 -0.89
C ASN A 247 -29.77 -27.16 0.22
N ALA A 248 -30.48 -26.03 0.15
CA ALA A 248 -31.64 -25.78 0.99
C ALA A 248 -32.84 -26.63 0.54
N GLY A 249 -33.81 -26.87 1.42
CA GLY A 249 -34.95 -27.70 1.10
C GLY A 249 -35.77 -28.13 2.32
N TRP A 250 -36.66 -29.10 2.13
CA TRP A 250 -37.51 -29.66 3.17
C TRP A 250 -37.68 -31.17 3.03
N ASN A 251 -37.96 -31.85 4.15
CA ASN A 251 -38.12 -33.30 4.20
C ASN A 251 -39.55 -33.69 3.80
N LEU A 252 -39.71 -34.46 2.72
CA LEU A 252 -40.97 -35.10 2.34
C LEU A 252 -41.10 -36.44 3.06
N GLN A 253 -42.21 -36.63 3.78
CA GLN A 253 -42.50 -37.85 4.52
C GLN A 253 -43.85 -38.44 4.12
N GLU A 254 -43.93 -39.76 4.12
CA GLU A 254 -45.17 -40.52 4.03
C GLU A 254 -45.29 -41.37 5.29
N ASN A 255 -46.40 -41.24 6.02
CA ASN A 255 -46.67 -42.03 7.23
C ASN A 255 -45.50 -41.98 8.23
N ASN A 256 -44.95 -40.79 8.48
CA ASN A 256 -43.80 -40.52 9.35
C ASN A 256 -42.48 -41.18 8.91
N LYS A 257 -42.36 -41.61 7.65
CA LYS A 257 -41.13 -42.14 7.07
C LYS A 257 -40.60 -41.18 6.02
N ALA A 258 -39.32 -40.86 6.09
CA ALA A 258 -38.62 -40.08 5.08
C ALA A 258 -38.74 -40.73 3.70
N LYS A 259 -39.13 -39.93 2.70
CA LYS A 259 -39.22 -40.33 1.30
C LYS A 259 -38.24 -39.56 0.45
N ASP A 260 -38.11 -38.26 0.68
CA ASP A 260 -37.26 -37.40 -0.13
C ASP A 260 -36.84 -36.12 0.62
N PHE A 261 -35.76 -35.47 0.18
CA PHE A 261 -35.42 -34.11 0.54
C PHE A 261 -35.59 -33.19 -0.67
N VAL A 262 -36.67 -32.43 -0.67
CA VAL A 262 -37.08 -31.59 -1.80
C VAL A 262 -36.32 -30.27 -1.77
N LYS A 263 -35.55 -30.00 -2.82
CA LYS A 263 -34.70 -28.82 -3.02
C LYS A 263 -35.31 -27.84 -4.04
N PRO A 264 -34.76 -26.62 -4.18
CA PRO A 264 -35.06 -25.77 -5.32
C PRO A 264 -34.88 -26.51 -6.64
N TYR A 265 -35.82 -26.29 -7.57
CA TYR A 265 -35.91 -26.93 -8.88
C TYR A 265 -36.30 -28.42 -8.91
N ASP A 266 -36.54 -29.06 -7.75
CA ASP A 266 -37.19 -30.38 -7.73
C ASP A 266 -38.67 -30.26 -8.13
N THR A 267 -39.21 -31.33 -8.70
CA THR A 267 -40.62 -31.39 -9.14
C THR A 267 -41.40 -32.37 -8.27
N ILE A 268 -42.52 -31.90 -7.72
CA ILE A 268 -43.51 -32.77 -7.06
C ILE A 268 -44.67 -33.00 -8.04
N ASN A 269 -44.90 -34.27 -8.37
CA ASN A 269 -45.98 -34.67 -9.26
C ASN A 269 -47.03 -35.48 -8.48
N PHE A 270 -48.23 -34.93 -8.33
CA PHE A 270 -49.36 -35.63 -7.71
C PHE A 270 -50.15 -36.37 -8.78
N LEU A 271 -50.21 -37.70 -8.67
CA LEU A 271 -50.85 -38.56 -9.66
C LEU A 271 -52.31 -38.87 -9.29
N ASN A 272 -53.17 -38.92 -10.32
CA ASN A 272 -54.53 -39.45 -10.18
C ASN A 272 -54.50 -40.98 -10.02
N SER A 273 -55.49 -41.52 -9.33
CA SER A 273 -55.80 -42.95 -9.27
C SER A 273 -57.22 -43.22 -9.78
N SER A 274 -57.64 -44.49 -9.77
CA SER A 274 -59.01 -44.88 -10.15
C SER A 274 -60.06 -44.41 -9.14
N THR A 275 -59.67 -44.11 -7.91
CA THR A 275 -60.59 -43.74 -6.81
C THR A 275 -60.39 -42.31 -6.33
N VAL A 276 -59.29 -41.65 -6.68
CA VAL A 276 -58.97 -40.29 -6.25
C VAL A 276 -58.40 -39.48 -7.41
N SER A 277 -58.96 -38.30 -7.65
CA SER A 277 -58.38 -37.31 -8.56
C SER A 277 -57.77 -36.14 -7.80
N VAL A 278 -56.64 -35.62 -8.27
CA VAL A 278 -55.97 -34.42 -7.77
C VAL A 278 -56.18 -33.28 -8.76
N ASN A 279 -56.59 -32.12 -8.25
CA ASN A 279 -56.67 -30.88 -9.00
C ASN A 279 -55.80 -29.82 -8.34
N ILE A 280 -54.93 -29.19 -9.13
CA ILE A 280 -54.05 -28.11 -8.66
C ILE A 280 -54.47 -26.82 -9.35
N THR A 281 -54.76 -25.79 -8.57
CA THR A 281 -54.97 -24.42 -9.06
C THR A 281 -53.94 -23.51 -8.40
N SER A 282 -53.39 -22.55 -9.14
CA SER A 282 -52.39 -21.62 -8.63
C SER A 282 -52.57 -20.24 -9.24
N ASP A 283 -52.36 -19.21 -8.45
CA ASP A 283 -52.28 -17.81 -8.90
C ASP A 283 -50.84 -17.27 -8.90
N GLY A 284 -49.84 -18.12 -8.63
CA GLY A 284 -48.43 -17.76 -8.51
C GLY A 284 -47.99 -17.37 -7.09
N ASN A 285 -48.92 -17.10 -6.17
CA ASN A 285 -48.64 -16.83 -4.75
C ASN A 285 -49.18 -17.95 -3.84
N LEU A 286 -50.41 -18.41 -4.09
CA LEU A 286 -51.05 -19.53 -3.42
C LEU A 286 -51.30 -20.65 -4.44
N SER A 287 -50.91 -21.87 -4.06
CA SER A 287 -51.24 -23.08 -4.82
C SER A 287 -52.16 -23.97 -3.99
N ASN A 288 -53.37 -24.22 -4.49
CA ASN A 288 -54.35 -25.10 -3.87
C ASN A 288 -54.25 -26.50 -4.47
N VAL A 289 -54.20 -27.52 -3.62
CA VAL A 289 -54.24 -28.93 -4.03
C VAL A 289 -55.53 -29.55 -3.48
N THR A 290 -56.45 -29.91 -4.37
CA THR A 290 -57.74 -30.52 -4.01
C THR A 290 -57.73 -31.99 -4.38
N TRP A 291 -58.09 -32.84 -3.41
CA TRP A 291 -58.24 -34.28 -3.58
C TRP A 291 -59.72 -34.64 -3.58
N ASN A 292 -60.21 -35.23 -4.68
CA ASN A 292 -61.61 -35.65 -4.80
C ASN A 292 -61.70 -37.17 -4.85
N VAL A 293 -62.63 -37.76 -4.10
CA VAL A 293 -62.96 -39.18 -4.22
C VAL A 293 -63.87 -39.36 -5.43
N ILE A 294 -63.48 -40.24 -6.34
CA ILE A 294 -64.28 -40.65 -7.48
C ILE A 294 -65.24 -41.73 -6.98
N SER A 295 -66.48 -41.36 -6.65
CA SER A 295 -67.54 -42.34 -6.39
C SER A 295 -68.11 -42.84 -7.71
N GLY A 296 -67.98 -44.14 -7.99
CA GLY A 296 -68.92 -44.82 -8.89
C GLY A 296 -70.30 -44.87 -8.24
N ASP A 297 -71.36 -45.06 -9.03
CA ASP A 297 -72.74 -45.12 -8.56
C ASP A 297 -72.83 -45.84 -7.21
N VAL A 298 -73.16 -45.08 -6.16
CA VAL A 298 -73.56 -45.66 -4.90
C VAL A 298 -74.90 -46.32 -5.21
N ASN A 299 -74.88 -47.62 -5.48
CA ASN A 299 -76.09 -48.42 -5.61
C ASN A 299 -76.75 -48.40 -4.23
N THR A 300 -77.56 -47.38 -3.97
CA THR A 300 -78.49 -47.37 -2.86
C THR A 300 -79.44 -48.50 -3.16
N ASN A 301 -79.26 -49.63 -2.46
CA ASN A 301 -80.25 -50.68 -2.42
C ASN A 301 -81.56 -50.07 -1.90
N THR A 302 -82.41 -49.62 -2.81
CA THR A 302 -83.79 -49.25 -2.53
C THR A 302 -84.57 -50.55 -2.47
N ASP A 303 -84.68 -51.09 -1.24
CA ASP A 303 -85.80 -51.90 -0.72
C ASP A 303 -85.69 -53.45 -0.76
N PRO A 304 -85.63 -54.10 0.43
CA PRO A 304 -86.07 -55.48 0.59
C PRO A 304 -87.16 -55.63 1.67
N ASN A 305 -88.23 -54.82 1.65
CA ASN A 305 -89.49 -55.16 2.32
C ASN A 305 -90.45 -55.89 1.37
N LYS A 306 -89.93 -56.83 0.58
CA LYS A 306 -90.73 -57.77 -0.23
C LYS A 306 -90.98 -59.04 0.60
N ALA A 307 -92.08 -59.05 1.35
CA ALA A 307 -92.65 -60.23 1.98
C ALA A 307 -93.39 -61.11 0.95
N ALA A 308 -93.32 -62.43 1.15
CA ALA A 308 -94.37 -63.39 0.85
C ALA A 308 -94.68 -64.14 2.15
#